data_AF-A0A5D2FRS8-F1
#
_entry.id   AF-A0A5D2FRS8-F1
#
_cell.length_a   1.000
_cell.length_b   1.000
_cell.length_c   1.000
_cell.angle_alpha   90.00
_cell.angle_beta   90.00
_cell.angle_gamma   90.00
#
_symmetry.space_group_name_H-M   'P 1'
#
loop_
_entity.id
_entity.type
_entity.pdbx_description
1 polymer ?
#
loop_
_entity_poly.entity_id
_entity_poly.type
_entity_poly.pdbx_seq_one_letter_code
_entity_poly.pdbx_strand_id
1 'polypeptide(L)'
;MAIMSFIFIFFFFSSLQPILSLYEDQVGLMDWHQQYIGKVKQAVFHTHKTGRKRVVASTDQNIIATLDLRRGEIFWRHVLGPNDVVDGIDIALGKYVITLSSGGSILRAWNLPDGQMVWESSLHGPKHSKPLLLTRNLIIEKDNVLIVFSNGRLNAVSCIDGEVLWKKDFEEESLEVQQVIQPPGSGFIYVVGFAASSQFEMYKINAKNGELLKHESTAFSGRFTGEVSLVSSETVVALDSTGSILLTISFHNGKISSQQTPVSNLLEDSPGLAVIIHPSVTGIFAIKTDAATIFIRVIGEGKLEVVEKTNHETVVSDALSISEGQQAFALVQHAGSSIHLTVKPAHDWDSNLLKESIKMDQQRGFVHKVFINNYIRTDRSHGFRALIVMEDHSLLLLQQGAIVWSREDGLASIIDVTTSELPVEKAGVSVAKVELNLFEWLKGHVLKLKGTLMLATLEDIAAIQHMRLKSSEKSKMTLLKQWLACSNHMFYYYYYY
;
A
#
# COMPACT_ATOMS: atom_id res chain seq x y z
N MET A 1 -6.33 -60.53 -11.80
CA MET A 1 -6.85 -59.15 -11.66
C MET A 1 -5.76 -58.11 -11.35
N ALA A 2 -4.75 -58.41 -10.52
CA ALA A 2 -3.68 -57.44 -10.19
C ALA A 2 -2.82 -56.99 -11.39
N ILE A 3 -2.46 -57.90 -12.31
CA ILE A 3 -1.62 -57.59 -13.48
C ILE A 3 -2.33 -56.66 -14.49
N MET A 4 -3.63 -56.88 -14.71
CA MET A 4 -4.44 -56.02 -15.58
C MET A 4 -4.58 -54.60 -15.01
N SER A 5 -4.68 -54.47 -13.68
CA SER A 5 -4.72 -53.17 -13.00
C SER A 5 -3.38 -52.43 -13.13
N PHE A 6 -2.25 -53.15 -13.02
CA PHE A 6 -0.91 -52.57 -13.17
C PHE A 6 -0.65 -52.05 -14.59
N ILE A 7 -1.12 -52.77 -15.61
CA ILE A 7 -1.01 -52.36 -17.02
C ILE A 7 -1.88 -51.13 -17.31
N PHE A 8 -3.08 -51.06 -16.73
CA PHE A 8 -3.94 -49.88 -16.84
C PHE A 8 -3.32 -48.65 -16.17
N ILE A 9 -2.72 -48.81 -14.97
CA ILE A 9 -1.99 -47.74 -14.29
C ILE A 9 -0.79 -47.29 -15.12
N PHE A 10 -0.03 -48.21 -15.71
CA PHE A 10 1.10 -47.88 -16.56
C PHE A 10 0.70 -47.14 -17.84
N PHE A 11 -0.42 -47.54 -18.48
CA PHE A 11 -1.00 -46.83 -19.62
C PHE A 11 -1.58 -45.46 -19.24
N PHE A 12 -2.07 -45.30 -18.02
CA PHE A 12 -2.55 -44.02 -17.48
C PHE A 12 -1.38 -43.07 -17.18
N PHE A 13 -0.25 -43.60 -16.68
CA PHE A 13 0.98 -42.82 -16.49
C PHE A 13 1.70 -42.47 -17.79
N SER A 14 1.55 -43.26 -18.86
CA SER A 14 2.15 -42.96 -20.17
C SER A 14 1.29 -42.04 -21.05
N SER A 15 -0.02 -41.93 -20.78
CA SER A 15 -0.92 -40.96 -21.42
C SER A 15 -0.92 -39.58 -20.75
N LEU A 16 -0.35 -39.49 -19.55
CA LEU A 16 0.06 -38.22 -18.93
C LEU A 16 1.26 -37.68 -19.71
N GLN A 17 1.01 -37.01 -20.84
CA GLN A 17 1.99 -36.10 -21.41
C GLN A 17 2.41 -35.14 -20.29
N PRO A 18 3.69 -35.08 -19.89
CA PRO A 18 4.12 -34.03 -19.00
C PRO A 18 3.87 -32.73 -19.75
N ILE A 19 2.87 -31.97 -19.30
CA ILE A 19 2.63 -30.60 -19.76
C ILE A 19 3.77 -29.78 -19.16
N LEU A 20 4.98 -29.96 -19.68
CA LEU A 20 6.10 -29.07 -19.45
C LEU A 20 5.84 -27.89 -20.37
N SER A 21 5.25 -26.84 -19.81
CA SER A 21 4.81 -25.66 -20.55
C SER A 21 5.96 -24.81 -21.10
N LEU A 22 7.22 -25.15 -20.79
CA LEU A 22 8.42 -24.48 -21.29
C LEU A 22 9.58 -25.47 -21.36
N TYR A 23 10.42 -25.34 -22.39
CA TYR A 23 11.69 -26.06 -22.44
C TYR A 23 12.68 -25.47 -21.42
N GLU A 24 13.55 -26.30 -20.84
CA GLU A 24 14.53 -25.90 -19.82
C GLU A 24 15.47 -24.78 -20.31
N ASP A 25 15.81 -24.80 -21.60
CA ASP A 25 16.65 -23.79 -22.25
C ASP A 25 15.94 -22.45 -22.46
N GLN A 26 14.61 -22.39 -22.35
CA GLN A 26 13.82 -21.16 -22.58
C GLN A 26 13.47 -20.40 -21.29
N VAL A 27 13.61 -21.02 -20.11
CA VAL A 27 13.22 -20.42 -18.83
C VAL A 27 14.14 -19.24 -18.50
N GLY A 28 13.55 -18.05 -18.35
CA GLY A 28 14.24 -16.80 -18.01
C GLY A 28 14.91 -16.09 -19.19
N LEU A 29 14.81 -16.62 -20.42
CA LEU A 29 15.33 -15.95 -21.62
C LEU A 29 14.35 -14.94 -22.21
N MET A 30 13.08 -15.32 -22.31
CA MET A 30 12.03 -14.50 -22.96
C MET A 30 10.84 -14.22 -22.05
N ASP A 31 10.71 -14.97 -20.95
CA ASP A 31 9.68 -14.82 -19.95
C ASP A 31 10.20 -14.07 -18.72
N TRP A 32 9.36 -13.18 -18.22
CA TRP A 32 9.56 -12.51 -16.95
C TRP A 32 8.20 -12.35 -16.28
N HIS A 33 8.20 -12.34 -14.96
CA HIS A 33 7.00 -12.16 -14.17
C HIS A 33 7.26 -11.15 -13.07
N GLN A 34 6.50 -10.05 -13.10
CA GLN A 34 6.53 -9.03 -12.06
C GLN A 34 5.27 -9.15 -11.21
N GLN A 35 5.47 -9.07 -9.90
CA GLN A 35 4.41 -9.18 -8.91
C GLN A 35 4.16 -7.82 -8.26
N TYR A 36 2.89 -7.41 -8.29
CA TYR A 36 2.40 -6.18 -7.68
C TYR A 36 1.34 -6.48 -6.62
N ILE A 37 1.11 -5.50 -5.74
CA ILE A 37 0.14 -5.60 -4.63
C ILE A 37 -1.08 -4.69 -4.81
N GLY A 38 -0.99 -3.69 -5.70
CA GLY A 38 -2.04 -2.70 -5.93
C GLY A 38 -2.03 -1.54 -4.94
N LYS A 39 -3.12 -0.78 -4.92
CA LYS A 39 -3.26 0.44 -4.11
C LYS A 39 -3.29 0.13 -2.62
N VAL A 40 -2.28 0.62 -1.89
CA VAL A 40 -2.15 0.39 -0.43
C VAL A 40 -3.15 1.24 0.36
N LYS A 41 -3.96 0.57 1.19
CA LYS A 41 -4.95 1.18 2.08
C LYS A 41 -4.38 1.49 3.46
N GLN A 42 -3.72 0.50 4.07
CA GLN A 42 -3.05 0.59 5.37
C GLN A 42 -1.69 -0.10 5.29
N ALA A 43 -0.73 0.38 6.08
CA ALA A 43 0.56 -0.27 6.24
C ALA A 43 1.03 -0.22 7.69
N VAL A 44 1.57 -1.34 8.18
CA VAL A 44 2.08 -1.48 9.54
C VAL A 44 3.51 -1.96 9.49
N PHE A 45 4.41 -1.21 10.15
CA PHE A 45 5.81 -1.57 10.22
C PHE A 45 6.06 -2.57 11.34
N HIS A 46 6.92 -3.55 11.06
CA HIS A 46 7.40 -4.43 12.11
C HIS A 46 8.52 -3.74 12.90
N THR A 47 8.25 -3.37 14.15
CA THR A 47 9.15 -2.55 15.01
C THR A 47 9.93 -3.36 16.05
N HIS A 48 9.83 -4.68 16.05
CA HIS A 48 10.44 -5.50 17.11
C HIS A 48 11.98 -5.56 17.01
N LYS A 49 12.64 -5.71 18.18
CA LYS A 49 14.10 -5.83 18.36
C LYS A 49 14.76 -7.00 17.62
N THR A 50 13.99 -7.81 16.90
CA THR A 50 14.45 -9.00 16.15
C THR A 50 15.16 -8.67 14.83
N GLY A 51 15.35 -7.38 14.51
CA GLY A 51 16.13 -6.95 13.34
C GLY A 51 15.49 -7.24 11.98
N ARG A 52 14.27 -7.77 11.95
CA ARG A 52 13.53 -8.07 10.73
C ARG A 52 12.94 -6.78 10.16
N LYS A 53 13.48 -6.34 9.04
CA LYS A 53 13.11 -5.08 8.39
C LYS A 53 11.96 -5.30 7.41
N ARG A 54 10.71 -5.30 7.89
CA ARG A 54 9.52 -5.61 7.09
C ARG A 54 8.42 -4.57 7.28
N VAL A 55 7.63 -4.36 6.24
CA VAL A 55 6.36 -3.63 6.30
C VAL A 55 5.24 -4.52 5.77
N VAL A 56 4.15 -4.59 6.50
CA VAL A 56 2.94 -5.30 6.08
C VAL A 56 2.00 -4.27 5.48
N ALA A 57 1.45 -4.56 4.30
CA ALA A 57 0.52 -3.69 3.60
C ALA A 57 -0.77 -4.45 3.29
N SER A 58 -1.90 -3.77 3.44
CA SER A 58 -3.20 -4.19 2.90
C SER A 58 -3.59 -3.28 1.75
N THR A 59 -4.22 -3.86 0.73
CA THR A 59 -4.59 -3.12 -0.49
C THR A 59 -6.08 -3.19 -0.79
N ASP A 60 -6.55 -2.27 -1.63
CA ASP A 60 -7.96 -2.20 -2.06
C ASP A 60 -8.37 -3.40 -2.93
N GLN A 61 -7.41 -4.18 -3.42
CA GLN A 61 -7.64 -5.43 -4.16
C GLN A 61 -7.70 -6.66 -3.24
N ASN A 62 -7.94 -6.45 -1.94
CA ASN A 62 -7.98 -7.49 -0.91
C ASN A 62 -6.68 -8.32 -0.83
N ILE A 63 -5.53 -7.68 -1.11
CA ILE A 63 -4.22 -8.32 -1.02
C ILE A 63 -3.58 -7.94 0.32
N ILE A 64 -3.06 -8.94 1.01
CA ILE A 64 -2.19 -8.77 2.18
C ILE A 64 -0.79 -9.17 1.75
N ALA A 65 0.18 -8.28 1.89
CA ALA A 65 1.55 -8.56 1.51
C ALA A 65 2.54 -8.04 2.53
N THR A 66 3.68 -8.72 2.63
CA THR A 66 4.82 -8.24 3.42
C THR A 66 5.96 -7.87 2.48
N LEU A 67 6.45 -6.64 2.60
CA LEU A 67 7.52 -6.08 1.78
C LEU A 67 8.81 -5.93 2.59
N ASP A 68 9.95 -6.10 1.91
CA ASP A 68 11.28 -5.80 2.48
C ASP A 68 11.54 -4.30 2.50
N LEU A 69 11.98 -3.78 3.65
CA LEU A 69 12.35 -2.36 3.77
C LEU A 69 13.65 -2.03 3.03
N ARG A 70 14.48 -3.01 2.65
CA ARG A 70 15.72 -2.73 1.91
C ARG A 70 15.50 -2.65 0.41
N ARG A 71 14.76 -3.59 -0.17
CA ARG A 71 14.61 -3.72 -1.63
C ARG A 71 13.20 -3.48 -2.17
N GLY A 72 12.18 -3.50 -1.31
CA GLY A 72 10.79 -3.47 -1.74
C GLY A 72 10.33 -4.79 -2.36
N GLU A 73 11.06 -5.88 -2.18
CA GLU A 73 10.67 -7.23 -2.64
C GLU A 73 9.53 -7.79 -1.77
N ILE A 74 8.68 -8.63 -2.35
CA ILE A 74 7.58 -9.30 -1.64
C ILE A 74 8.13 -10.56 -0.97
N PHE A 75 7.97 -10.68 0.34
CA PHE A 75 8.29 -11.93 1.07
C PHE A 75 7.20 -12.98 0.87
N TRP A 76 5.96 -12.57 1.07
CA TRP A 76 4.76 -13.37 0.84
C TRP A 76 3.60 -12.43 0.54
N ARG A 77 2.62 -12.95 -0.20
CA ARG A 77 1.38 -12.25 -0.55
C ARG A 77 0.22 -13.23 -0.50
N HIS A 78 -0.92 -12.77 -0.01
CA HIS A 78 -2.19 -13.48 -0.03
C HIS A 78 -3.22 -12.61 -0.73
N VAL A 79 -3.83 -13.17 -1.77
CA VAL A 79 -4.95 -12.54 -2.47
C VAL A 79 -6.22 -13.15 -1.88
N LEU A 80 -6.98 -12.36 -1.12
CA LEU A 80 -8.23 -12.80 -0.55
C LEU A 80 -9.36 -12.73 -1.58
N GLY A 81 -10.49 -13.37 -1.28
CA GLY A 81 -11.66 -13.36 -2.16
C GLY A 81 -12.23 -11.95 -2.36
N PRO A 82 -13.02 -11.73 -3.43
CA PRO A 82 -13.60 -10.42 -3.72
C PRO A 82 -14.56 -9.93 -2.62
N ASN A 83 -15.23 -10.85 -1.92
CA ASN A 83 -16.13 -10.52 -0.80
C ASN A 83 -15.40 -10.33 0.54
N ASP A 84 -14.09 -10.59 0.57
CA ASP A 84 -13.28 -10.62 1.78
C ASP A 84 -12.44 -9.35 1.91
N VAL A 85 -13.14 -8.22 1.96
CA VAL A 85 -12.52 -6.88 2.00
C VAL A 85 -11.73 -6.72 3.28
N VAL A 86 -10.48 -6.26 3.18
CA VAL A 86 -9.63 -6.02 4.34
C VAL A 86 -9.96 -4.67 4.97
N ASP A 87 -10.47 -4.71 6.19
CA ASP A 87 -10.92 -3.54 6.92
C ASP A 87 -9.84 -2.96 7.84
N GLY A 88 -9.07 -3.85 8.48
CA GLY A 88 -8.02 -3.49 9.43
C GLY A 88 -6.87 -4.48 9.41
N ILE A 89 -5.65 -3.97 9.59
CA ILE A 89 -4.44 -4.78 9.81
C ILE A 89 -3.66 -4.28 11.02
N ASP A 90 -3.03 -5.19 11.75
CA ASP A 90 -2.08 -4.85 12.81
C ASP A 90 -1.08 -6.00 13.05
N ILE A 91 -0.05 -5.75 13.87
CA ILE A 91 0.96 -6.76 14.25
C ILE A 91 0.85 -7.04 15.76
N ALA A 92 0.43 -8.25 16.09
CA ALA A 92 0.39 -8.75 17.47
C ALA A 92 1.70 -9.47 17.84
N LEU A 93 2.19 -9.24 19.06
CA LEU A 93 3.34 -9.95 19.66
C LEU A 93 4.65 -9.87 18.86
N GLY A 94 4.72 -8.97 17.88
CA GLY A 94 5.85 -8.92 16.93
C GLY A 94 6.05 -10.21 16.13
N LYS A 95 5.04 -11.09 16.06
CA LYS A 95 5.13 -12.39 15.38
C LYS A 95 3.95 -12.63 14.43
N TYR A 96 2.76 -12.16 14.79
CA TYR A 96 1.55 -12.45 14.05
C TYR A 96 1.04 -11.17 13.39
N VAL A 97 0.73 -11.25 12.11
CA VAL A 97 -0.08 -10.24 11.42
C VAL A 97 -1.53 -10.59 11.69
N ILE A 98 -2.28 -9.66 12.26
CA ILE A 98 -3.71 -9.79 12.49
C ILE A 98 -4.44 -9.03 11.40
N THR A 99 -5.42 -9.66 10.78
CA THR A 99 -6.27 -9.02 9.77
C THR A 99 -7.73 -9.20 10.11
N LEU A 100 -8.47 -8.11 10.02
CA LEU A 100 -9.91 -8.07 10.15
C LEU A 100 -10.52 -7.81 8.77
N SER A 101 -11.40 -8.70 8.32
CA SER A 101 -11.94 -8.66 6.97
C SER A 101 -13.43 -9.00 6.90
N SER A 102 -14.01 -8.84 5.70
CA SER A 102 -15.42 -9.11 5.39
C SER A 102 -16.37 -8.30 6.29
N GLY A 103 -16.14 -6.99 6.39
CA GLY A 103 -16.93 -6.09 7.25
C GLY A 103 -16.75 -6.38 8.74
N GLY A 104 -15.58 -6.90 9.12
CA GLY A 104 -15.26 -7.34 10.48
C GLY A 104 -15.87 -8.67 10.92
N SER A 105 -16.35 -9.50 9.98
CA SER A 105 -16.87 -10.83 10.29
C SER A 105 -15.80 -11.91 10.42
N ILE A 106 -14.61 -11.70 9.85
CA ILE A 106 -13.53 -12.69 9.88
C ILE A 106 -12.27 -12.06 10.46
N LEU A 107 -11.73 -12.67 11.51
CA LEU A 107 -10.45 -12.31 12.11
C LEU A 107 -9.44 -13.43 11.81
N ARG A 108 -8.26 -13.08 11.31
CA ARG A 108 -7.20 -14.04 11.00
C ARG A 108 -5.89 -13.64 11.62
N ALA A 109 -5.10 -14.63 12.00
CA ALA A 109 -3.69 -14.45 12.29
C ALA A 109 -2.82 -15.16 11.25
N TRP A 110 -1.83 -14.43 10.76
CA TRP A 110 -0.82 -14.92 9.84
C TRP A 110 0.55 -14.87 10.51
N ASN A 111 1.36 -15.90 10.31
CA ASN A 111 2.73 -15.90 10.78
C ASN A 111 3.56 -14.93 9.94
N LEU A 112 4.15 -13.90 10.56
CA LEU A 112 4.89 -12.84 9.88
C LEU A 112 6.06 -13.33 8.99
N PRO A 113 6.83 -14.39 9.35
CA PRO A 113 7.96 -14.89 8.56
C PRO A 113 7.59 -15.42 7.18
N ASP A 114 6.60 -16.30 7.11
CA ASP A 114 6.26 -17.15 5.96
C ASP A 114 4.85 -16.89 5.41
N GLY A 115 4.03 -16.12 6.12
CA GLY A 115 2.66 -15.81 5.74
C GLY A 115 1.69 -16.96 6.01
N GLN A 116 2.05 -18.02 6.73
CA GLN A 116 1.10 -19.12 6.97
C GLN A 116 -0.05 -18.66 7.88
N MET A 117 -1.28 -19.02 7.54
CA MET A 117 -2.43 -18.78 8.40
C MET A 117 -2.32 -19.69 9.63
N VAL A 118 -2.35 -19.07 10.82
CA VAL A 118 -2.24 -19.76 12.11
C VAL A 118 -3.63 -20.17 12.60
N TRP A 119 -4.57 -19.23 12.55
CA TRP A 119 -5.96 -19.44 12.94
C TRP A 119 -6.87 -18.44 12.21
N GLU A 120 -8.14 -18.80 12.15
CA GLU A 120 -9.24 -17.97 11.64
C GLU A 120 -10.41 -18.08 12.61
N SER A 121 -11.03 -16.94 12.92
CA SER A 121 -12.16 -16.83 13.85
C SER A 121 -13.28 -16.03 13.21
N SER A 122 -14.49 -16.58 13.21
CA SER A 122 -15.66 -15.89 12.67
C SER A 122 -16.41 -15.10 13.76
N LEU A 123 -16.42 -13.78 13.60
CA LEU A 123 -17.07 -12.81 14.47
C LEU A 123 -18.44 -12.41 13.89
N HIS A 124 -19.45 -13.22 14.19
CA HIS A 124 -20.83 -12.93 13.80
C HIS A 124 -21.48 -11.94 14.78
N GLY A 125 -22.15 -10.92 14.26
CA GLY A 125 -22.91 -9.97 15.06
C GLY A 125 -24.24 -9.59 14.40
N PRO A 126 -25.15 -9.01 15.17
CA PRO A 126 -26.54 -8.75 14.75
C PRO A 126 -26.68 -7.62 13.72
N LYS A 127 -25.77 -6.65 13.70
CA LYS A 127 -25.88 -5.44 12.86
C LYS A 127 -24.54 -5.11 12.20
N HIS A 128 -24.52 -4.89 10.90
CA HIS A 128 -23.33 -4.37 10.23
C HIS A 128 -22.94 -2.99 10.81
N SER A 129 -21.69 -2.86 11.24
CA SER A 129 -21.12 -1.63 11.81
C SER A 129 -19.70 -1.44 11.28
N LYS A 130 -19.15 -0.22 11.39
CA LYS A 130 -17.76 0.03 11.03
C LYS A 130 -16.85 -0.84 11.91
N PRO A 131 -16.04 -1.74 11.33
CA PRO A 131 -15.16 -2.61 12.10
C PRO A 131 -14.00 -1.80 12.68
N LEU A 132 -13.76 -1.97 13.98
CA LEU A 132 -12.68 -1.32 14.70
C LEU A 132 -11.79 -2.41 15.30
N LEU A 133 -10.58 -2.52 14.76
CA LEU A 133 -9.55 -3.41 15.27
C LEU A 133 -8.67 -2.64 16.26
N LEU A 134 -8.66 -3.08 17.52
CA LEU A 134 -7.69 -2.58 18.49
C LEU A 134 -6.74 -3.71 18.88
N THR A 135 -5.60 -3.77 18.22
CA THR A 135 -4.52 -4.72 18.59
C THR A 135 -3.52 -3.98 19.49
N ARG A 136 -3.94 -3.65 20.70
CA ARG A 136 -2.96 -3.33 21.76
C ARG A 136 -2.68 -4.60 22.52
N ASN A 137 -1.39 -4.89 22.73
CA ASN A 137 -0.95 -6.05 23.51
C ASN A 137 -1.46 -5.90 24.96
N LEU A 138 -2.67 -6.39 25.22
CA LEU A 138 -3.19 -6.63 26.55
C LEU A 138 -2.51 -7.88 27.07
N ILE A 139 -1.48 -7.69 27.88
CA ILE A 139 -0.92 -8.78 28.69
C ILE A 139 -1.89 -8.98 29.85
N ILE A 140 -2.91 -9.81 29.64
CA ILE A 140 -3.76 -10.30 30.73
C ILE A 140 -3.16 -11.62 31.18
N GLU A 141 -2.46 -11.62 32.31
CA GLU A 141 -2.11 -12.84 33.07
C GLU A 141 -1.38 -13.97 32.31
N LYS A 142 -0.67 -13.63 31.21
CA LYS A 142 0.10 -14.48 30.27
C LYS A 142 -0.62 -14.81 28.96
N ASP A 143 -1.92 -14.55 28.85
CA ASP A 143 -2.66 -14.66 27.60
C ASP A 143 -2.80 -13.28 26.95
N ASN A 144 -2.30 -13.16 25.73
CA ASN A 144 -2.41 -11.94 24.96
C ASN A 144 -3.79 -11.91 24.31
N VAL A 145 -4.56 -10.86 24.60
CA VAL A 145 -5.95 -10.74 24.13
C VAL A 145 -6.05 -9.61 23.10
N LEU A 146 -6.74 -9.90 22.00
CA LEU A 146 -7.17 -8.95 20.98
C LEU A 146 -8.57 -8.47 21.31
N ILE A 147 -8.79 -7.16 21.26
CA ILE A 147 -10.11 -6.56 21.42
C ILE A 147 -10.58 -6.10 20.05
N VAL A 148 -11.69 -6.68 19.59
CA VAL A 148 -12.25 -6.40 18.27
C VAL A 148 -13.69 -5.96 18.44
N PHE A 149 -14.01 -4.77 17.96
CA PHE A 149 -15.39 -4.34 17.83
C PHE A 149 -15.83 -4.52 16.39
N SER A 150 -16.80 -5.41 16.18
CA SER A 150 -17.38 -5.63 14.87
C SER A 150 -18.82 -6.09 15.00
N ASN A 151 -19.61 -5.74 13.99
CA ASN A 151 -21.01 -6.13 13.87
C ASN A 151 -21.88 -5.84 15.13
N GLY A 152 -21.63 -4.74 15.84
CA GLY A 152 -22.38 -4.34 17.04
C GLY A 152 -21.97 -5.10 18.33
N ARG A 153 -20.86 -5.84 18.28
CA ARG A 153 -20.33 -6.62 19.40
C ARG A 153 -18.88 -6.29 19.68
N LEU A 154 -18.53 -6.21 20.96
CA LEU A 154 -17.15 -6.22 21.42
C LEU A 154 -16.75 -7.67 21.74
N ASN A 155 -15.72 -8.16 21.04
CA ASN A 155 -15.19 -9.50 21.20
C ASN A 155 -13.78 -9.42 21.76
N ALA A 156 -13.49 -10.24 22.78
CA ALA A 156 -12.13 -10.52 23.20
C ALA A 156 -11.68 -11.86 22.63
N VAL A 157 -10.61 -11.84 21.86
CA VAL A 157 -10.09 -13.02 21.15
C VAL A 157 -8.65 -13.30 21.60
N SER A 158 -8.33 -14.54 21.90
CA SER A 158 -6.95 -14.94 22.20
C SER A 158 -6.06 -14.79 20.96
N CYS A 159 -4.89 -14.17 21.13
CA CYS A 159 -3.90 -14.00 20.05
C CYS A 159 -3.31 -15.35 19.56
N ILE A 160 -3.38 -16.40 20.36
CA ILE A 160 -2.60 -17.63 20.16
C ILE A 160 -3.36 -18.63 19.27
N ASP A 161 -4.62 -18.86 19.58
CA ASP A 161 -5.51 -19.85 18.98
C ASP A 161 -6.73 -19.25 18.28
N GLY A 162 -6.99 -17.94 18.48
CA GLY A 162 -8.17 -17.29 17.92
C GLY A 162 -9.46 -17.59 18.69
N GLU A 163 -9.40 -18.20 19.87
CA GLU A 163 -10.61 -18.49 20.64
C GLU A 163 -11.23 -17.21 21.20
N VAL A 164 -12.56 -17.09 21.12
CA VAL A 164 -13.27 -15.94 21.68
C VAL A 164 -13.51 -16.16 23.17
N LEU A 165 -12.80 -15.38 24.00
CA LEU A 165 -12.82 -15.47 25.47
C LEU A 165 -14.12 -14.93 26.06
N TRP A 166 -14.56 -13.76 25.58
CA TRP A 166 -15.82 -13.15 26.00
C TRP A 166 -16.39 -12.26 24.90
N LYS A 167 -17.69 -11.98 24.99
CA LYS A 167 -18.45 -11.16 24.04
C LYS A 167 -19.39 -10.22 24.81
N LYS A 168 -19.54 -8.99 24.33
CA LYS A 168 -20.48 -8.01 24.85
C LYS A 168 -21.25 -7.35 23.71
N ASP A 169 -22.57 -7.42 23.78
CA ASP A 169 -23.49 -6.89 22.76
C ASP A 169 -23.95 -5.48 23.15
N PHE A 170 -24.06 -4.58 22.16
CA PHE A 170 -24.50 -3.19 22.32
C PHE A 170 -25.82 -2.90 21.57
N GLU A 171 -26.53 -3.94 21.13
CA GLU A 171 -27.75 -3.80 20.31
C GLU A 171 -28.92 -3.20 21.08
N GLU A 172 -29.12 -3.59 22.35
CA GLU A 172 -30.15 -3.02 23.22
C GLU A 172 -30.00 -1.50 23.41
N GLU A 173 -28.79 -1.00 23.26
CA GLU A 173 -28.39 0.37 23.57
C GLU A 173 -28.52 1.30 22.34
N SER A 174 -28.82 0.76 21.14
CA SER A 174 -28.85 1.52 19.88
C SER A 174 -27.59 2.38 19.65
N LEU A 175 -26.46 1.94 20.22
CA LEU A 175 -25.21 2.67 20.23
C LEU A 175 -24.46 2.48 18.91
N GLU A 176 -24.15 3.58 18.24
CA GLU A 176 -23.17 3.59 17.15
C GLU A 176 -21.79 3.84 17.72
N VAL A 177 -21.07 2.76 18.00
CA VAL A 177 -19.69 2.82 18.50
C VAL A 177 -18.80 3.44 17.43
N GLN A 178 -18.11 4.51 17.82
CA GLN A 178 -17.17 5.21 16.96
C GLN A 178 -15.73 4.81 17.27
N GLN A 179 -15.45 4.50 18.54
CA GLN A 179 -14.09 4.16 18.95
C GLN A 179 -14.03 3.23 20.17
N VAL A 180 -12.99 2.39 20.18
CA VAL A 180 -12.60 1.58 21.33
C VAL A 180 -11.22 2.04 21.78
N ILE A 181 -11.12 2.46 23.04
CA ILE A 181 -9.93 3.09 23.61
C ILE A 181 -9.47 2.25 24.78
N GLN A 182 -8.19 1.89 24.78
CA GLN A 182 -7.57 1.25 25.93
C GLN A 182 -6.43 2.09 26.48
N PRO A 183 -6.59 2.67 27.69
CA PRO A 183 -5.51 3.38 28.36
C PRO A 183 -4.34 2.44 28.68
N PRO A 184 -3.09 2.87 28.44
CA PRO A 184 -1.91 2.04 28.67
C PRO A 184 -1.79 1.64 30.14
N GLY A 185 -1.49 0.36 30.40
CA GLY A 185 -1.35 -0.17 31.75
C GLY A 185 -2.66 -0.33 32.54
N SER A 186 -3.80 0.00 31.94
CA SER A 186 -5.12 -0.17 32.56
C SER A 186 -5.75 -1.52 32.20
N GLY A 187 -6.43 -2.13 33.18
CA GLY A 187 -7.22 -3.36 32.99
C GLY A 187 -8.63 -3.12 32.47
N PHE A 188 -8.92 -1.96 31.88
CA PHE A 188 -10.24 -1.59 31.40
C PHE A 188 -10.16 -0.95 30.01
N ILE A 189 -11.30 -0.98 29.31
CA ILE A 189 -11.50 -0.48 27.96
C ILE A 189 -12.64 0.53 28.02
N TYR A 190 -12.50 1.64 27.30
CA TYR A 190 -13.58 2.57 27.04
C TYR A 190 -14.14 2.31 25.65
N VAL A 191 -15.45 2.09 25.57
CA VAL A 191 -16.19 2.09 24.31
C VAL A 191 -16.97 3.39 24.27
N VAL A 192 -16.75 4.17 23.22
CA VAL A 192 -17.38 5.47 23.02
C VAL A 192 -18.17 5.48 21.72
N GLY A 193 -19.37 6.04 21.79
CA GLY A 193 -20.27 6.08 20.64
C GLY A 193 -21.38 7.11 20.82
N PHE A 194 -22.22 7.18 19.80
CA PHE A 194 -23.40 8.03 19.81
C PHE A 194 -24.67 7.18 19.73
N ALA A 195 -25.60 7.43 20.64
CA ALA A 195 -26.97 6.93 20.58
C ALA A 195 -27.87 8.00 19.92
N ALA A 196 -28.69 7.56 18.95
CA ALA A 196 -29.66 8.40 18.22
C ALA A 196 -29.08 9.73 17.68
N SER A 197 -27.79 9.74 17.31
CA SER A 197 -27.03 10.90 16.80
C SER A 197 -27.01 12.15 17.70
N SER A 198 -27.48 12.09 18.94
CA SER A 198 -27.67 13.26 19.82
C SER A 198 -27.26 13.03 21.28
N GLN A 199 -27.01 11.78 21.66
CA GLN A 199 -26.50 11.40 22.98
C GLN A 199 -25.15 10.72 22.80
N PHE A 200 -24.12 11.22 23.49
CA PHE A 200 -22.86 10.51 23.59
C PHE A 200 -22.94 9.55 24.77
N GLU A 201 -22.50 8.32 24.55
CA GLU A 201 -22.44 7.30 25.57
C GLU A 201 -21.02 6.76 25.69
N MET A 202 -20.60 6.56 26.93
CA MET A 202 -19.30 6.00 27.28
C MET A 202 -19.49 4.82 28.21
N TYR A 203 -18.98 3.68 27.77
CA TYR A 203 -18.98 2.43 28.51
C TYR A 203 -17.57 2.11 28.97
N LYS A 204 -17.38 1.99 30.28
CA LYS A 204 -16.15 1.48 30.89
C LYS A 204 -16.31 0.00 31.15
N ILE A 205 -15.56 -0.82 30.45
CA ILE A 205 -15.64 -2.28 30.47
C ILE A 205 -14.34 -2.85 31.02
N ASN A 206 -14.42 -3.90 31.83
CA ASN A 206 -13.24 -4.63 32.29
C ASN A 206 -12.68 -5.47 31.13
N ALA A 207 -11.39 -5.29 30.83
CA ALA A 207 -10.73 -5.95 29.71
C ALA A 207 -10.63 -7.47 29.88
N LYS A 208 -10.62 -7.97 31.12
CA LYS A 208 -10.42 -9.40 31.42
C LYS A 208 -11.67 -10.24 31.19
N ASN A 209 -12.82 -9.75 31.63
CA ASN A 209 -14.06 -10.53 31.67
C ASN A 209 -15.21 -9.88 30.89
N GLY A 210 -15.01 -8.69 30.32
CA GLY A 210 -16.06 -7.98 29.57
C GLY A 210 -17.17 -7.40 30.45
N GLU A 211 -17.00 -7.37 31.79
CA GLU A 211 -18.00 -6.80 32.68
C GLU A 211 -18.08 -5.28 32.55
N LEU A 212 -19.31 -4.76 32.51
CA LEU A 212 -19.57 -3.33 32.51
C LEU A 212 -19.30 -2.77 33.91
N LEU A 213 -18.26 -1.93 34.03
CA LEU A 213 -17.90 -1.27 35.28
C LEU A 213 -18.67 0.02 35.48
N LYS A 214 -18.85 0.81 34.42
CA LYS A 214 -19.51 2.10 34.47
C LYS A 214 -20.09 2.48 33.12
N HIS A 215 -21.28 3.07 33.11
CA HIS A 215 -21.91 3.68 31.94
C HIS A 215 -22.29 5.12 32.30
N GLU A 216 -21.95 6.06 31.41
CA GLU A 216 -22.34 7.46 31.51
C GLU A 216 -22.80 7.94 30.14
N SER A 217 -23.81 8.80 30.14
CA SER A 217 -24.34 9.42 28.92
C SER A 217 -24.46 10.93 29.08
N THR A 218 -24.34 11.66 27.98
CA THR A 218 -24.51 13.11 27.95
C THR A 218 -25.24 13.51 26.68
N ALA A 219 -26.33 14.26 26.84
CA ALA A 219 -27.12 14.75 25.73
C ALA A 219 -26.55 16.04 25.15
N PHE A 220 -26.65 16.17 23.82
CA PHE A 220 -26.19 17.33 23.07
C PHE A 220 -27.31 17.91 22.22
N SER A 221 -27.21 19.21 21.96
CA SER A 221 -28.18 19.96 21.14
C SER A 221 -27.98 19.77 19.63
N GLY A 222 -26.95 19.05 19.20
CA GLY A 222 -26.57 18.88 17.79
C GLY A 222 -26.68 17.42 17.30
N ARG A 223 -26.84 17.25 15.98
CA ARG A 223 -26.84 15.94 15.32
C ARG A 223 -25.43 15.61 14.84
N PHE A 224 -24.86 14.52 15.32
CA PHE A 224 -23.55 14.03 14.88
C PHE A 224 -23.71 12.98 13.80
N THR A 225 -23.06 13.23 12.67
CA THR A 225 -22.78 12.24 11.62
C THR A 225 -21.35 12.48 11.18
N GLY A 226 -20.39 11.87 11.85
CA GLY A 226 -18.99 12.20 11.61
C GLY A 226 -18.01 11.30 12.34
N GLU A 227 -16.81 11.24 11.80
CA GLU A 227 -15.68 10.50 12.34
C GLU A 227 -15.19 11.15 13.64
N VAL A 228 -14.89 10.31 14.62
CA VAL A 228 -14.44 10.72 15.94
C VAL A 228 -12.93 10.54 16.03
N SER A 229 -12.23 11.59 16.48
CA SER A 229 -10.79 11.54 16.69
C SER A 229 -10.45 11.35 18.15
N LEU A 230 -9.60 10.36 18.44
CA LEU A 230 -8.98 10.23 19.74
C LEU A 230 -7.84 11.22 19.86
N VAL A 231 -8.00 12.19 20.75
CA VAL A 231 -6.92 13.12 21.06
C VAL A 231 -6.12 12.64 22.25
N SER A 232 -6.72 12.00 23.25
CA SER A 232 -5.98 11.41 24.37
C SER A 232 -6.69 10.15 24.86
N SER A 233 -6.08 9.37 25.75
CA SER A 233 -6.76 8.21 26.36
C SER A 233 -8.07 8.57 27.08
N GLU A 234 -8.29 9.85 27.37
CA GLU A 234 -9.44 10.38 28.11
C GLU A 234 -10.13 11.54 27.40
N THR A 235 -9.77 11.84 26.15
CA THR A 235 -10.33 12.98 25.42
C THR A 235 -10.55 12.64 23.96
N VAL A 236 -11.79 12.88 23.54
CA VAL A 236 -12.31 12.56 22.23
C VAL A 236 -12.85 13.83 21.61
N VAL A 237 -12.52 14.06 20.34
CA VAL A 237 -13.01 15.20 19.58
C VAL A 237 -13.84 14.72 18.41
N ALA A 238 -15.03 15.30 18.25
CA ALA A 238 -15.95 15.02 17.16
C ALA A 238 -16.38 16.31 16.47
N LEU A 239 -16.64 16.23 15.17
CA LEU A 239 -17.22 17.31 14.39
C LEU A 239 -18.72 17.05 14.18
N ASP A 240 -19.52 18.09 14.21
CA ASP A 240 -20.93 18.00 13.86
C ASP A 240 -21.13 17.74 12.35
N SER A 241 -22.37 17.38 11.96
CA SER A 241 -22.69 17.09 10.56
C SER A 241 -22.49 18.26 9.60
N THR A 242 -22.48 19.50 10.13
CA THR A 242 -22.32 20.71 9.32
C THR A 242 -20.87 21.17 9.21
N GLY A 243 -19.95 20.55 9.97
CA GLY A 243 -18.56 20.97 10.04
C GLY A 243 -18.31 22.31 10.72
N SER A 244 -19.29 22.81 11.48
CA SER A 244 -19.28 24.13 12.10
C SER A 244 -19.01 24.10 13.60
N ILE A 245 -19.21 22.96 14.27
CA ILE A 245 -19.08 22.82 15.73
C ILE A 245 -18.13 21.66 16.06
N LEU A 246 -17.08 21.97 16.82
CA LEU A 246 -16.20 20.98 17.44
C LEU A 246 -16.72 20.63 18.83
N LEU A 247 -16.98 19.35 19.04
CA LEU A 247 -17.29 18.79 20.34
C LEU A 247 -16.03 18.16 20.93
N THR A 248 -15.55 18.72 22.04
CA THR A 248 -14.49 18.12 22.85
C THR A 248 -15.14 17.44 24.04
N ILE A 249 -14.94 16.12 24.15
CA ILE A 249 -15.45 15.30 25.24
C ILE A 249 -14.27 14.78 26.02
N SER A 250 -14.14 15.18 27.27
CA SER A 250 -13.15 14.64 28.20
C SER A 250 -13.86 13.78 29.25
N PHE A 251 -13.31 12.59 29.53
CA PHE A 251 -13.87 11.66 30.49
C PHE A 251 -12.86 11.29 31.58
N HIS A 252 -12.62 12.22 32.50
CA HIS A 252 -11.71 11.99 33.63
C HIS A 252 -12.42 11.24 34.76
N ASN A 253 -11.82 10.15 35.28
CA ASN A 253 -12.42 9.30 36.32
C ASN A 253 -13.85 8.83 36.01
N GLY A 254 -14.17 8.69 34.72
CA GLY A 254 -15.49 8.27 34.26
C GLY A 254 -16.58 9.30 34.52
N LYS A 255 -16.30 10.59 34.65
CA LYS A 255 -17.30 11.65 34.49
C LYS A 255 -17.08 12.32 33.14
N ILE A 256 -18.14 12.46 32.36
CA ILE A 256 -18.09 13.10 31.05
C ILE A 256 -18.25 14.60 31.25
N SER A 257 -17.25 15.37 30.82
CA SER A 257 -17.39 16.81 30.59
C SER A 257 -17.30 17.08 29.11
N SER A 258 -18.15 17.97 28.63
CA SER A 258 -18.25 18.28 27.22
C SER A 258 -18.20 19.77 27.00
N GLN A 259 -17.46 20.17 25.96
CA GLN A 259 -17.29 21.54 25.56
C GLN A 259 -17.55 21.65 24.06
N GLN A 260 -18.45 22.56 23.69
CA GLN A 260 -18.73 22.89 22.30
C GLN A 260 -17.97 24.16 21.93
N THR A 261 -17.23 24.08 20.83
CA THR A 261 -16.44 25.20 20.33
C THR A 261 -16.82 25.43 18.87
N PRO A 262 -17.40 26.60 18.53
CA PRO A 262 -17.63 26.95 17.13
C PRO A 262 -16.30 26.96 16.38
N VAL A 263 -16.27 26.31 15.22
CA VAL A 263 -15.11 26.28 14.34
C VAL A 263 -14.74 27.70 13.90
N SER A 264 -15.71 28.61 13.79
CA SER A 264 -15.50 30.04 13.51
C SER A 264 -14.63 30.76 14.54
N ASN A 265 -14.59 30.28 15.79
CA ASN A 265 -13.71 30.86 16.82
C ASN A 265 -12.24 30.50 16.59
N LEU A 266 -11.99 29.46 15.78
CA LEU A 266 -10.65 28.99 15.40
C LEU A 266 -10.30 29.42 13.96
N LEU A 267 -11.32 29.69 13.14
CA LEU A 267 -11.25 30.06 11.74
C LEU A 267 -11.95 31.42 11.54
N GLU A 268 -11.19 32.50 11.56
CA GLU A 268 -11.72 33.84 11.23
C GLU A 268 -12.15 33.95 9.75
N ASP A 269 -11.68 33.08 8.83
CA ASP A 269 -11.70 33.36 7.38
C ASP A 269 -11.91 32.15 6.41
N SER A 270 -12.70 31.10 6.72
CA SER A 270 -13.07 30.16 5.64
C SER A 270 -14.42 29.45 5.80
N PRO A 271 -15.37 29.60 4.85
CA PRO A 271 -16.66 28.91 4.82
C PRO A 271 -16.59 27.55 4.09
N GLY A 272 -15.56 26.74 4.37
CA GLY A 272 -15.40 25.41 3.78
C GLY A 272 -15.83 24.30 4.72
N LEU A 273 -16.26 23.15 4.18
CA LEU A 273 -16.63 21.98 5.00
C LEU A 273 -15.37 21.42 5.66
N ALA A 274 -15.29 21.55 6.98
CA ALA A 274 -14.17 21.03 7.76
C ALA A 274 -14.25 19.50 7.81
N VAL A 275 -13.12 18.82 7.56
CA VAL A 275 -12.98 17.38 7.77
C VAL A 275 -11.87 17.17 8.79
N ILE A 276 -12.14 16.38 9.83
CA ILE A 276 -11.09 16.02 10.78
C ILE A 276 -10.17 15.00 10.09
N ILE A 277 -8.89 15.33 10.01
CA ILE A 277 -7.84 14.35 9.72
C ILE A 277 -7.48 13.73 11.07
N HIS A 278 -7.36 12.41 11.12
CA HIS A 278 -6.91 11.68 12.30
C HIS A 278 -5.38 11.55 12.34
N PRO A 279 -4.60 12.50 12.89
CA PRO A 279 -3.36 12.10 13.52
C PRO A 279 -3.76 11.39 14.81
N SER A 280 -3.42 10.11 14.95
CA SER A 280 -3.59 9.32 16.18
C SER A 280 -2.64 9.78 17.31
N VAL A 281 -2.35 11.08 17.37
CA VAL A 281 -1.32 11.71 18.18
C VAL A 281 -1.94 12.22 19.47
N THR A 282 -1.33 11.86 20.61
CA THR A 282 -1.80 12.34 21.90
C THR A 282 -1.71 13.87 21.99
N GLY A 283 -2.83 14.52 22.25
CA GLY A 283 -2.95 15.96 22.53
C GLY A 283 -3.15 16.84 21.31
N ILE A 284 -3.08 16.30 20.08
CA ILE A 284 -3.19 17.09 18.84
C ILE A 284 -4.11 16.39 17.84
N PHE A 285 -4.97 17.18 17.19
CA PHE A 285 -5.71 16.74 16.00
C PHE A 285 -5.58 17.78 14.88
N ALA A 286 -5.88 17.36 13.65
CA ALA A 286 -5.80 18.23 12.48
C ALA A 286 -7.17 18.36 11.82
N ILE A 287 -7.50 19.58 11.39
CA ILE A 287 -8.69 19.84 10.58
C ILE A 287 -8.24 20.27 9.20
N LYS A 288 -8.77 19.62 8.17
CA LYS A 288 -8.62 20.04 6.78
C LYS A 288 -9.85 20.81 6.36
N THR A 289 -9.62 21.99 5.78
CA THR A 289 -10.60 22.73 4.99
C THR A 289 -10.13 22.76 3.55
N ASP A 290 -10.96 23.27 2.64
CA ASP A 290 -10.61 23.38 1.21
C ASP A 290 -9.34 24.23 0.95
N ALA A 291 -9.01 25.14 1.88
CA ALA A 291 -7.91 26.09 1.72
C ALA A 291 -6.69 25.79 2.61
N ALA A 292 -6.86 25.08 3.72
CA ALA A 292 -5.79 24.91 4.69
C ALA A 292 -5.94 23.64 5.55
N THR A 293 -4.81 23.17 6.08
CA THR A 293 -4.77 22.21 7.19
C THR A 293 -4.36 22.94 8.46
N ILE A 294 -5.09 22.70 9.54
CA ILE A 294 -4.90 23.38 10.83
C ILE A 294 -4.66 22.33 11.90
N PHE A 295 -3.63 22.55 12.70
CA PHE A 295 -3.30 21.70 13.83
C PHE A 295 -3.76 22.35 15.12
N ILE A 296 -4.54 21.61 15.89
CA ILE A 296 -5.15 22.08 17.13
C ILE A 296 -4.65 21.20 18.27
N ARG A 297 -4.12 21.83 19.31
CA ARG A 297 -3.73 21.20 20.57
C ARG A 297 -4.88 21.29 21.56
N VAL A 298 -5.17 20.17 22.21
CA VAL A 298 -6.10 20.13 23.34
C VAL A 298 -5.29 20.33 24.63
N ILE A 299 -5.55 21.43 25.31
CA ILE A 299 -4.96 21.78 26.61
C ILE A 299 -5.86 21.21 27.72
N GLY A 300 -5.30 21.01 28.92
CA GLY A 300 -6.07 20.61 30.11
C GLY A 300 -7.37 21.42 30.27
N GLU A 301 -8.44 20.72 30.68
CA GLU A 301 -9.84 21.19 30.74
C GLU A 301 -10.59 21.29 29.40
N GLY A 302 -10.03 20.76 28.29
CA GLY A 302 -10.76 20.71 27.01
C GLY A 302 -10.69 22.01 26.20
N LYS A 303 -9.83 22.96 26.60
CA LYS A 303 -9.54 24.16 25.83
C LYS A 303 -8.73 23.82 24.58
N LEU A 304 -9.05 24.48 23.49
CA LEU A 304 -8.41 24.28 22.19
C LEU A 304 -7.47 25.44 21.88
N GLU A 305 -6.26 25.11 21.43
CA GLU A 305 -5.25 26.07 20.97
C GLU A 305 -4.85 25.74 19.54
N VAL A 306 -4.86 26.74 18.65
CA VAL A 306 -4.37 26.58 17.29
C VAL A 306 -2.85 26.67 17.31
N VAL A 307 -2.18 25.61 16.88
CA VAL A 307 -0.72 25.51 16.91
C VAL A 307 -0.10 25.97 15.60
N GLU A 308 -0.64 25.52 14.47
CA GLU A 308 -0.14 25.90 13.14
C GLU A 308 -1.26 25.83 12.11
N LYS A 309 -1.24 26.77 11.15
CA LYS A 309 -2.08 26.76 9.95
C LYS A 309 -1.17 26.67 8.73
N THR A 310 -1.36 25.62 7.95
CA THR A 310 -0.62 25.39 6.70
C THR A 310 -1.56 25.51 5.51
N ASN A 311 -1.28 26.44 4.60
CA ASN A 311 -2.08 26.64 3.37
C ASN A 311 -1.67 25.70 2.23
N HIS A 312 -0.59 24.94 2.40
CA HIS A 312 -0.16 23.92 1.44
C HIS A 312 -0.83 22.60 1.75
N GLU A 313 -1.17 21.83 0.71
CA GLU A 313 -1.65 20.47 0.87
C GLU A 313 -0.64 19.66 1.67
N THR A 314 -1.06 19.28 2.88
CA THR A 314 -0.23 18.58 3.84
C THR A 314 -0.89 17.24 4.16
N VAL A 315 -0.15 16.16 3.96
CA VAL A 315 -0.58 14.81 4.36
C VAL A 315 0.05 14.49 5.71
N VAL A 316 -0.77 14.00 6.63
CA VAL A 316 -0.38 13.71 8.01
C VAL A 316 -0.35 12.21 8.22
N SER A 317 0.69 11.69 8.87
CA SER A 317 0.76 10.28 9.26
C SER A 317 0.05 9.99 10.57
N ASP A 318 -0.25 8.71 10.80
CA ASP A 318 -0.54 8.21 12.13
C ASP A 318 0.62 8.44 13.12
N ALA A 319 0.30 8.43 14.41
CA ALA A 319 1.27 8.59 15.47
C ALA A 319 2.14 7.35 15.64
N LEU A 320 3.41 7.60 15.92
CA LEU A 320 4.42 6.62 16.19
C LEU A 320 4.96 6.81 17.61
N SER A 321 4.87 5.77 18.43
CA SER A 321 5.48 5.76 19.76
C SER A 321 7.00 5.60 19.64
N ILE A 322 7.75 6.60 20.10
CA ILE A 322 9.22 6.59 20.09
C ILE A 322 9.76 5.91 21.36
N SER A 323 9.22 6.33 22.51
CA SER A 323 9.53 5.80 23.85
C SER A 323 8.27 5.86 24.72
N GLU A 324 8.35 5.38 25.97
CA GLU A 324 7.24 5.54 26.93
C GLU A 324 6.86 7.03 27.03
N GLY A 325 5.60 7.34 26.68
CA GLY A 325 5.03 8.69 26.74
C GLY A 325 5.45 9.67 25.63
N GLN A 326 6.39 9.32 24.74
CA GLN A 326 6.79 10.18 23.62
C GLN A 326 6.25 9.63 22.29
N GLN A 327 5.45 10.43 21.62
CA GLN A 327 4.93 10.15 20.29
C GLN A 327 5.42 11.18 19.28
N ALA A 328 5.52 10.77 18.02
CA ALA A 328 5.79 11.64 16.89
C ALA A 328 4.91 11.29 15.70
N PHE A 329 4.77 12.22 14.78
CA PHE A 329 4.03 12.06 13.53
C PHE A 329 4.77 12.80 12.41
N ALA A 330 4.47 12.44 11.17
CA ALA A 330 5.06 13.06 10.00
C ALA A 330 4.05 13.95 9.27
N LEU A 331 4.60 15.04 8.73
CA LEU A 331 3.96 15.97 7.83
C LEU A 331 4.69 15.89 6.50
N VAL A 332 3.94 15.62 5.44
CA VAL A 332 4.47 15.54 4.08
C VAL A 332 3.83 16.64 3.26
N GLN A 333 4.68 17.53 2.74
CA GLN A 333 4.28 18.65 1.88
C GLN A 333 4.87 18.47 0.49
N HIS A 334 4.05 18.68 -0.53
CA HIS A 334 4.46 18.60 -1.91
C HIS A 334 4.90 19.98 -2.42
N ALA A 335 6.13 20.06 -2.94
CA ALA A 335 6.72 21.29 -3.48
C ALA A 335 7.28 21.02 -4.88
N GLY A 336 6.41 21.11 -5.88
CA GLY A 336 6.76 20.95 -7.30
C GLY A 336 7.27 19.54 -7.63
N SER A 337 8.59 19.37 -7.72
CA SER A 337 9.25 18.08 -7.98
C SER A 337 9.93 17.50 -6.73
N SER A 338 9.62 18.04 -5.56
CA SER A 338 10.23 17.63 -4.31
C SER A 338 9.17 17.43 -3.23
N ILE A 339 9.46 16.52 -2.32
CA ILE A 339 8.65 16.25 -1.15
C ILE A 339 9.44 16.70 0.08
N HIS A 340 8.80 17.50 0.91
CA HIS A 340 9.31 17.88 2.22
C HIS A 340 8.69 16.98 3.29
N LEU A 341 9.52 16.14 3.90
CA LEU A 341 9.14 15.29 5.01
C LEU A 341 9.61 15.95 6.32
N THR A 342 8.67 16.25 7.20
CA THR A 342 8.97 16.79 8.53
C THR A 342 8.39 15.85 9.59
N VAL A 343 9.19 15.40 10.55
CA VAL A 343 8.73 14.60 11.69
C VAL A 343 8.74 15.48 12.92
N LYS A 344 7.58 15.67 13.54
CA LYS A 344 7.40 16.50 14.76
C LYS A 344 7.05 15.62 15.96
N PRO A 345 7.55 15.93 17.17
CA PRO A 345 7.05 15.31 18.38
C PRO A 345 5.67 15.87 18.75
N ALA A 346 4.86 15.06 19.43
CA ALA A 346 3.50 15.44 19.84
C ALA A 346 3.48 16.59 20.87
N HIS A 347 4.43 16.57 21.82
CA HIS A 347 4.42 17.49 22.96
C HIS A 347 5.05 18.85 22.65
N ASP A 348 5.95 18.92 21.67
CA ASP A 348 6.72 20.12 21.34
C ASP A 348 6.64 20.38 19.84
N TRP A 349 5.86 21.39 19.46
CA TRP A 349 5.59 21.70 18.06
C TRP A 349 6.70 22.49 17.36
N ASP A 350 7.46 23.26 18.14
CA ASP A 350 8.52 24.14 17.63
C ASP A 350 9.76 23.32 17.26
N SER A 351 9.97 22.22 17.98
CA SER A 351 11.03 21.27 17.65
C SER A 351 10.67 20.38 16.45
N ASN A 352 11.68 20.09 15.63
CA ASN A 352 11.58 19.11 14.54
C ASN A 352 12.56 17.97 14.83
N LEU A 353 12.06 16.72 14.88
CA LEU A 353 12.91 15.52 15.00
C LEU A 353 13.60 15.19 13.67
N LEU A 354 12.94 15.51 12.56
CA LEU A 354 13.47 15.33 11.22
C LEU A 354 12.90 16.40 10.29
N LYS A 355 13.73 16.94 9.41
CA LYS A 355 13.29 17.76 8.28
C LYS A 355 14.16 17.43 7.07
N GLU A 356 13.56 16.81 6.07
CA GLU A 356 14.24 16.36 4.86
C GLU A 356 13.50 16.88 3.62
N SER A 357 14.26 17.23 2.59
CA SER A 357 13.73 17.55 1.26
C SER A 357 14.26 16.52 0.29
N ILE A 358 13.35 15.78 -0.33
CA ILE A 358 13.67 14.68 -1.23
C ILE A 358 13.17 15.06 -2.63
N LYS A 359 14.07 15.05 -3.60
CA LYS A 359 13.71 15.27 -5.01
C LYS A 359 13.07 14.00 -5.58
N MET A 360 11.92 14.15 -6.20
CA MET A 360 11.15 13.10 -6.86
C MET A 360 11.30 13.20 -8.37
N ASP A 361 11.03 12.08 -9.05
CA ASP A 361 10.90 12.07 -10.51
C ASP A 361 9.64 12.84 -10.92
N GLN A 362 9.72 13.63 -11.97
CA GLN A 362 8.69 14.59 -12.39
C GLN A 362 7.36 13.96 -12.85
N GLN A 363 7.29 12.63 -12.96
CA GLN A 363 6.13 11.92 -13.51
C GLN A 363 5.16 11.37 -12.47
N ARG A 364 5.40 11.62 -11.17
CA ARG A 364 4.57 11.07 -10.09
C ARG A 364 3.42 12.01 -9.71
N GLY A 365 2.29 11.44 -9.27
CA GLY A 365 1.14 12.18 -8.75
C GLY A 365 1.39 12.88 -7.41
N PHE A 366 0.35 13.39 -6.75
CA PHE A 366 0.47 13.96 -5.40
C PHE A 366 0.60 12.87 -4.33
N VAL A 367 1.05 13.24 -3.13
CA VAL A 367 1.10 12.33 -1.98
C VAL A 367 -0.32 12.06 -1.50
N HIS A 368 -0.69 10.79 -1.38
CA HIS A 368 -2.01 10.38 -0.89
C HIS A 368 -1.98 9.97 0.59
N LYS A 369 -1.00 9.16 1.01
CA LYS A 369 -0.84 8.69 2.40
C LYS A 369 0.62 8.58 2.80
N VAL A 370 0.88 8.66 4.10
CA VAL A 370 2.21 8.43 4.68
C VAL A 370 2.13 7.55 5.91
N PHE A 371 2.98 6.54 5.98
CA PHE A 371 3.17 5.67 7.14
C PHE A 371 4.61 5.81 7.63
N ILE A 372 4.83 5.90 8.94
CA ILE A 372 6.16 6.11 9.50
C ILE A 372 6.59 5.01 10.46
N ASN A 373 7.90 4.87 10.58
CA ASN A 373 8.56 4.00 11.56
C ASN A 373 9.86 4.63 12.05
N ASN A 374 10.30 4.26 13.25
CA ASN A 374 11.57 4.67 13.81
C ASN A 374 12.56 3.50 13.88
N TYR A 375 13.82 3.84 14.06
CA TYR A 375 14.88 2.91 14.39
C TYR A 375 15.96 3.64 15.18
N ILE A 376 16.71 2.88 15.97
CA ILE A 376 17.83 3.43 16.73
C ILE A 376 19.06 3.44 15.82
N ARG A 377 19.68 4.61 15.66
CA ARG A 377 20.93 4.82 14.92
C ARG A 377 22.15 4.41 15.78
N THR A 378 23.33 4.37 15.17
CA THR A 378 24.59 4.00 15.86
C THR A 378 24.98 4.97 16.97
N ASP A 379 24.58 6.24 16.85
CA ASP A 379 24.74 7.30 17.84
C ASP A 379 23.66 7.27 18.96
N ARG A 380 22.80 6.25 18.97
CA ARG A 380 21.62 6.11 19.85
C ARG A 380 20.52 7.13 19.61
N SER A 381 20.60 7.94 18.55
CA SER A 381 19.50 8.81 18.15
C SER A 381 18.40 8.02 17.43
N HIS A 382 17.21 8.61 17.34
CA HIS A 382 16.13 8.05 16.52
C HIS A 382 16.30 8.47 15.07
N GLY A 383 16.32 7.49 14.16
CA GLY A 383 16.13 7.69 12.73
C GLY A 383 14.71 7.30 12.33
N PHE A 384 14.22 7.85 11.21
CA PHE A 384 12.88 7.58 10.72
C PHE A 384 12.89 7.01 9.30
N ARG A 385 11.87 6.20 9.01
CA ARG A 385 11.51 5.74 7.68
C ARG A 385 10.09 6.18 7.40
N ALA A 386 9.82 6.57 6.16
CA ALA A 386 8.47 6.90 5.72
C ALA A 386 8.12 6.09 4.48
N LEU A 387 7.02 5.35 4.50
CA LEU A 387 6.40 4.76 3.32
C LEU A 387 5.35 5.75 2.82
N ILE A 388 5.55 6.27 1.61
CA ILE A 388 4.65 7.20 0.95
C ILE A 388 3.85 6.43 -0.09
N VAL A 389 2.53 6.60 -0.06
CA VAL A 389 1.61 6.15 -1.10
C VAL A 389 1.23 7.36 -1.93
N MET A 390 1.50 7.28 -3.23
CA MET A 390 1.20 8.34 -4.19
C MET A 390 -0.21 8.15 -4.78
N GLU A 391 -0.74 9.19 -5.41
CA GLU A 391 -2.05 9.18 -6.06
C GLU A 391 -2.12 8.21 -7.25
N ASP A 392 -1.01 8.03 -7.98
CA ASP A 392 -0.84 7.04 -9.05
C ASP A 392 -0.66 5.60 -8.55
N HIS A 393 -0.85 5.38 -7.25
CA HIS A 393 -0.67 4.11 -6.53
C HIS A 393 0.78 3.62 -6.46
N SER A 394 1.75 4.46 -6.84
CA SER A 394 3.16 4.15 -6.62
C SER A 394 3.54 4.24 -5.13
N LEU A 395 4.54 3.45 -4.74
CA LEU A 395 5.05 3.38 -3.38
C LEU A 395 6.50 3.83 -3.31
N LEU A 396 6.80 4.71 -2.37
CA LEU A 396 8.14 5.21 -2.12
C LEU A 396 8.53 4.95 -0.68
N LEU A 397 9.65 4.29 -0.45
CA LEU A 397 10.24 4.20 0.89
C LEU A 397 11.36 5.22 1.03
N LEU A 398 11.17 6.17 1.93
CA LEU A 398 12.15 7.19 2.28
C LEU A 398 12.93 6.80 3.53
N GLN A 399 14.24 7.02 3.49
CA GLN A 399 15.12 6.90 4.64
C GLN A 399 16.33 7.83 4.47
N GLN A 400 16.64 8.63 5.49
CA GLN A 400 17.85 9.48 5.53
C GLN A 400 17.98 10.41 4.30
N GLY A 401 16.89 11.07 3.90
CA GLY A 401 16.88 12.05 2.82
C GLY A 401 16.92 11.47 1.41
N ALA A 402 16.81 10.15 1.26
CA ALA A 402 16.83 9.47 -0.03
C ALA A 402 15.66 8.49 -0.19
N ILE A 403 15.30 8.25 -1.46
CA ILE A 403 14.39 7.17 -1.85
C ILE A 403 15.19 5.87 -1.84
N VAL A 404 14.86 4.95 -0.92
CA VAL A 404 15.53 3.65 -0.79
C VAL A 404 15.13 2.74 -1.95
N TRP A 405 13.84 2.72 -2.25
CA TRP A 405 13.27 2.03 -3.40
C TRP A 405 11.95 2.70 -3.79
N SER A 406 11.57 2.48 -5.04
CA SER A 406 10.29 2.90 -5.62
C SER A 406 9.62 1.68 -6.26
N ARG A 407 8.29 1.61 -6.18
CA ARG A 407 7.46 0.57 -6.81
C ARG A 407 6.26 1.17 -7.52
N GLU A 408 6.01 0.70 -8.74
CA GLU A 408 4.84 1.08 -9.54
C GLU A 408 3.69 0.08 -9.36
N ASP A 409 3.13 0.01 -8.14
CA ASP A 409 2.04 -0.92 -7.82
C ASP A 409 0.70 -0.54 -8.51
N GLY A 410 0.61 0.60 -9.20
CA GLY A 410 -0.48 0.94 -10.12
C GLY A 410 -0.61 -0.03 -11.31
N LEU A 411 0.46 -0.74 -11.67
CA LEU A 411 0.43 -1.78 -12.71
C LEU A 411 -0.31 -3.06 -12.28
N ALA A 412 -0.77 -3.15 -11.04
CA ALA A 412 -1.61 -4.27 -10.59
C ALA A 412 -3.02 -4.27 -11.22
N SER A 413 -3.47 -3.15 -11.78
CA SER A 413 -4.80 -2.98 -12.37
C SER A 413 -4.73 -2.50 -13.82
N ILE A 414 -4.05 -3.28 -14.67
CA ILE A 414 -3.97 -3.01 -16.11
C ILE A 414 -5.35 -3.25 -16.74
N ILE A 415 -5.87 -2.22 -17.41
CA ILE A 415 -7.19 -2.27 -18.08
C ILE A 415 -7.03 -2.67 -19.56
N ASP A 416 -6.00 -2.13 -20.22
CA ASP A 416 -5.74 -2.36 -21.64
C ASP A 416 -4.23 -2.44 -21.91
N VAL A 417 -3.84 -3.22 -22.92
CA VAL A 417 -2.45 -3.41 -23.33
C VAL A 417 -2.38 -3.35 -24.85
N THR A 418 -1.58 -2.43 -25.36
CA THR A 418 -1.26 -2.35 -26.78
C THR A 418 0.23 -2.52 -26.98
N THR A 419 0.61 -3.41 -27.89
CA THR A 419 2.00 -3.60 -28.29
C THR A 419 2.29 -2.69 -29.47
N SER A 420 3.43 -2.00 -29.42
CA SER A 420 3.91 -1.16 -30.50
C SER A 420 5.23 -1.71 -31.03
N GLU A 421 5.41 -1.68 -32.34
CA GLU A 421 6.70 -2.04 -32.94
C GLU A 421 7.74 -0.96 -32.59
N LEU A 422 8.92 -1.40 -32.17
CA LEU A 422 10.03 -0.49 -31.94
C LEU A 422 10.35 0.25 -33.25
N PRO A 423 10.70 1.55 -33.18
CA PRO A 423 11.02 2.32 -34.36
C PRO A 423 12.19 1.66 -35.10
N VAL A 424 12.06 1.56 -36.41
CA VAL A 424 13.12 0.93 -37.22
C VAL A 424 14.35 1.84 -37.20
N GLU A 425 15.39 1.42 -36.48
CA GLU A 425 16.72 2.04 -36.55
C GLU A 425 17.35 1.74 -37.92
N LYS A 426 16.93 2.43 -38.98
CA LYS A 426 17.66 2.43 -40.24
C LYS A 426 18.77 3.47 -40.16
N ALA A 427 19.94 3.06 -39.68
CA ALA A 427 21.16 3.79 -39.93
C ALA A 427 21.35 3.96 -41.46
N GLY A 428 21.05 5.16 -41.99
CA GLY A 428 21.45 5.60 -43.32
C GLY A 428 20.59 5.19 -44.52
N VAL A 429 19.31 4.84 -44.35
CA VAL A 429 18.40 4.62 -45.49
C VAL A 429 17.53 5.84 -45.73
N SER A 430 18.03 6.77 -46.57
CA SER A 430 17.16 7.81 -47.16
C SER A 430 16.25 7.18 -48.21
N VAL A 431 15.00 7.64 -48.28
CA VAL A 431 13.98 7.16 -49.24
C VAL A 431 14.48 7.22 -50.69
N ALA A 432 15.29 8.23 -51.03
CA ALA A 432 15.93 8.38 -52.34
C ALA A 432 16.84 7.20 -52.74
N LYS A 433 17.42 6.47 -51.77
CA LYS A 433 18.29 5.30 -52.02
C LYS A 433 17.48 4.06 -52.41
N VAL A 434 16.19 4.02 -52.07
CA VAL A 434 15.26 2.95 -52.45
C VAL A 434 14.79 3.14 -53.90
N GLU A 435 14.53 4.38 -54.32
CA GLU A 435 14.11 4.70 -55.69
C GLU A 435 15.20 4.41 -56.74
N LEU A 436 16.45 4.78 -56.43
CA LEU A 436 17.61 4.44 -57.29
C LEU A 436 17.79 2.92 -57.45
N ASN A 437 17.53 2.14 -56.39
CA ASN A 437 17.60 0.68 -56.43
C ASN A 437 16.53 0.05 -57.33
N LEU A 438 15.33 0.64 -57.43
CA LEU A 438 14.25 0.09 -58.26
C LEU A 438 14.60 0.20 -59.76
N PHE A 439 15.15 1.34 -60.18
CA PHE A 439 15.53 1.55 -61.58
C PHE A 439 16.73 0.68 -61.98
N GLU A 440 17.73 0.54 -61.10
CA GLU A 440 18.83 -0.40 -61.31
C GLU A 440 18.35 -1.86 -61.36
N TRP A 441 17.37 -2.23 -60.51
CA TRP A 441 16.77 -3.56 -60.49
C TRP A 441 16.00 -3.87 -61.78
N LEU A 442 15.15 -2.96 -62.24
CA LEU A 442 14.43 -3.06 -63.52
C LEU A 442 15.39 -3.16 -64.71
N LYS A 443 16.42 -2.31 -64.74
CA LYS A 443 17.47 -2.35 -65.77
C LYS A 443 18.19 -3.70 -65.79
N GLY A 444 18.50 -4.25 -64.61
CA GLY A 444 19.09 -5.59 -64.48
C GLY A 444 18.18 -6.70 -65.01
N HIS A 445 16.87 -6.64 -64.73
CA HIS A 445 15.90 -7.61 -65.23
C HIS A 445 15.72 -7.53 -66.76
N VAL A 446 15.65 -6.33 -67.33
CA VAL A 446 15.55 -6.14 -68.80
C VAL A 446 16.80 -6.65 -69.50
N LEU A 447 18.00 -6.37 -68.96
CA LEU A 447 19.26 -6.87 -69.51
C LEU A 447 19.33 -8.41 -69.44
N LYS A 448 18.89 -9.01 -68.33
CA LYS A 448 18.82 -10.47 -68.19
C LYS A 448 17.85 -11.07 -69.22
N LEU A 449 16.72 -10.43 -69.47
CA LEU A 449 15.70 -10.87 -70.42
C LEU A 449 16.19 -10.76 -71.87
N LYS A 450 16.86 -9.66 -72.23
CA LYS A 450 17.56 -9.52 -73.53
C LYS A 450 18.62 -10.61 -73.74
N GLY A 451 19.39 -10.94 -72.69
CA GLY A 451 20.39 -12.01 -72.72
C GLY A 451 19.77 -13.38 -72.96
N THR A 452 18.65 -13.70 -72.29
CA THR A 452 17.93 -14.97 -72.46
C THR A 452 17.30 -15.10 -73.85
N LEU A 453 16.81 -13.99 -74.43
CA LEU A 453 16.21 -13.96 -75.76
C LEU A 453 17.24 -13.86 -76.91
N MET A 454 18.55 -13.88 -76.61
CA MET A 454 19.64 -13.72 -77.58
C MET A 454 19.59 -12.41 -78.39
N LEU A 455 18.97 -11.36 -77.82
CA LEU A 455 18.85 -10.03 -78.42
C LEU A 455 19.85 -9.02 -77.82
N ALA A 456 20.81 -9.49 -77.01
CA ALA A 456 21.78 -8.65 -76.33
C ALA A 456 22.92 -8.21 -77.27
N THR A 457 23.21 -6.92 -77.28
CA THR A 457 24.40 -6.35 -77.94
C THR A 457 25.68 -6.69 -77.16
N LEU A 458 26.86 -6.52 -77.77
CA LEU A 458 28.14 -6.75 -77.08
C LEU A 458 28.30 -5.89 -75.81
N GLU A 459 27.76 -4.67 -75.82
CA GLU A 459 27.73 -3.79 -74.65
C GLU A 459 26.77 -4.30 -73.56
N ASP A 460 25.59 -4.81 -73.93
CA ASP A 460 24.63 -5.40 -72.99
C ASP A 460 25.25 -6.65 -72.31
N ILE A 461 26.01 -7.46 -73.05
CA ILE A 461 26.71 -8.64 -72.51
C ILE A 461 27.81 -8.23 -71.51
N ALA A 462 28.59 -7.20 -71.83
CA ALA A 462 29.59 -6.65 -70.91
C ALA A 462 28.94 -6.08 -69.64
N ALA A 463 27.80 -5.41 -69.76
CA ALA A 463 27.03 -4.91 -68.62
C ALA A 463 26.48 -6.06 -67.74
N ILE A 464 26.01 -7.16 -68.35
CA ILE A 464 25.58 -8.36 -67.62
C ILE A 464 26.75 -9.01 -66.87
N GLN A 465 27.92 -9.12 -67.49
CA GLN A 465 29.12 -9.67 -66.85
C GLN A 465 29.60 -8.79 -65.70
N HIS A 466 29.62 -7.47 -65.90
CA HIS A 466 29.97 -6.50 -64.86
C HIS A 466 28.98 -6.55 -63.68
N MET A 467 27.67 -6.68 -63.95
CA MET A 467 26.67 -6.87 -62.89
C MET A 467 26.87 -8.19 -62.13
N ARG A 468 27.21 -9.29 -62.82
CA ARG A 468 27.52 -10.58 -62.17
C ARG A 468 28.75 -10.50 -61.27
N LEU A 469 29.77 -9.74 -61.68
CA LEU A 469 30.97 -9.49 -60.87
C LEU A 469 30.64 -8.65 -59.63
N LYS A 470 29.89 -7.56 -59.78
CA LYS A 470 29.41 -6.75 -58.65
C LYS A 470 28.50 -7.53 -57.69
N SER A 471 27.63 -8.40 -58.21
CA SER A 471 26.80 -9.27 -57.36
C SER A 471 27.64 -10.34 -56.66
N SER A 472 28.68 -10.86 -57.31
CA SER A 472 29.64 -11.79 -56.72
C SER A 472 30.42 -11.14 -55.57
N GLU A 473 30.84 -9.88 -55.72
CA GLU A 473 31.46 -9.11 -54.63
C GLU A 473 30.49 -8.81 -53.50
N LYS A 474 29.23 -8.45 -53.81
CA LYS A 474 28.18 -8.30 -52.79
C LYS A 474 27.94 -9.63 -52.07
N SER A 475 27.79 -10.75 -52.78
CA SER A 475 27.62 -12.08 -52.18
C SER A 475 28.84 -12.51 -51.37
N LYS A 476 30.07 -12.18 -51.80
CA LYS A 476 31.29 -12.37 -51.00
C LYS A 476 31.28 -11.51 -49.75
N MET A 477 30.84 -10.25 -49.81
CA MET A 477 30.64 -9.39 -48.63
C MET A 477 29.48 -9.85 -47.75
N THR A 478 28.40 -10.43 -48.30
CA THR A 478 27.31 -11.01 -47.52
C THR A 478 27.76 -12.29 -46.86
N LEU A 479 28.57 -13.11 -47.54
CA LEU A 479 29.24 -14.28 -46.99
C LEU A 479 30.27 -13.89 -45.94
N LEU A 480 31.07 -12.83 -46.13
CA LEU A 480 32.01 -12.31 -45.15
C LEU A 480 31.29 -11.64 -43.97
N LYS A 481 30.17 -10.97 -44.20
CA LYS A 481 29.30 -10.45 -43.14
C LYS A 481 28.55 -11.57 -42.43
N GLN A 482 28.15 -12.65 -43.12
CA GLN A 482 27.65 -13.87 -42.50
C GLN A 482 28.78 -14.60 -41.77
N TRP A 483 30.02 -14.53 -42.23
CA TRP A 483 31.17 -15.14 -41.55
C TRP A 483 31.61 -14.32 -40.34
N LEU A 484 31.56 -12.98 -40.41
CA LEU A 484 31.79 -12.06 -39.30
C LEU A 484 30.61 -12.04 -38.32
N ALA A 485 29.38 -12.16 -38.83
CA ALA A 485 28.21 -12.37 -38.00
C ALA A 485 28.24 -13.77 -37.38
N CYS A 486 28.72 -14.82 -38.07
CA CYS A 486 28.92 -16.15 -37.51
C CYS A 486 30.14 -16.22 -36.58
N SER A 487 31.18 -15.41 -36.75
CA SER A 487 32.31 -15.37 -35.82
C SER A 487 31.98 -14.55 -34.56
N ASN A 488 31.12 -13.53 -34.69
CA ASN A 488 30.53 -12.84 -33.53
C ASN A 488 29.32 -13.61 -32.94
N HIS A 489 28.63 -14.46 -33.72
CA HIS A 489 27.62 -15.40 -33.23
C HIS A 489 28.19 -16.73 -32.74
N MET A 490 29.46 -17.06 -32.97
CA MET A 490 30.10 -18.21 -32.32
C MET A 490 30.39 -17.96 -30.83
N PHE A 491 30.08 -16.76 -30.33
CA PHE A 491 29.96 -16.44 -28.90
C PHE A 491 28.51 -16.16 -28.45
N TYR A 492 27.52 -16.22 -29.34
CA TYR A 492 26.11 -15.99 -29.01
C TYR A 492 25.19 -16.84 -29.89
N TYR A 493 24.58 -17.85 -29.25
CA TYR A 493 23.54 -18.78 -29.70
C TYR A 493 23.99 -20.14 -30.28
N TYR A 494 24.01 -21.14 -29.40
CA TYR A 494 23.61 -22.49 -29.75
C TYR A 494 22.07 -22.56 -29.73
N TYR A 495 21.51 -22.87 -30.89
CA TYR A 495 20.32 -23.67 -31.17
C TYR A 495 19.01 -23.46 -30.38
N TYR A 496 18.01 -22.93 -31.12
CA TYR A 496 16.63 -23.39 -31.05
C TYR A 496 16.51 -24.78 -31.70
N TYR A 497 15.86 -25.72 -31.01
CA TYR A 497 14.80 -26.55 -31.57
C TYR A 497 13.65 -26.61 -30.57
#